data_AF-A0AAX6GUX9-F1
#
_entry.id   AF-A0AAX6GUX9-F1
#
_cell.length_a   1.000
_cell.length_b   1.000
_cell.length_c   1.000
_cell.angle_alpha   90.00
_cell.angle_beta   90.00
_cell.angle_gamma   90.00
#
_symmetry.space_group_name_H-M   'P 1'
#
loop_
_entity.id
_entity.type
_entity.pdbx_description
1 polymer ?
#
loop_
_entity_poly.entity_id
_entity_poly.type
_entity_poly.pdbx_seq_one_letter_code
_entity_poly.pdbx_strand_id
1 'polypeptide(L)'
;MKEPPFITANTVLSILLVDPVDKVSCYILDDGAAMLTFEALSETSVFAKKLVPFGKKFIIEPHVPVWYLDQKIDYLKDKVHPNFVRERRAMKVLLVVVVQISFIWLENNFWDHLSKN
;
A
#
# COMPACT_ATOMS: atom_id res chain seq x y z
N MET A 1 -17.25 11.15 8.91
CA MET A 1 -16.52 9.92 8.55
C MET A 1 -15.07 10.35 8.31
N LYS A 2 -14.12 9.93 9.15
CA LYS A 2 -12.69 10.18 8.88
C LYS A 2 -12.25 9.32 7.70
N GLU A 3 -11.25 9.80 6.95
CA GLU A 3 -10.74 9.11 5.77
C GLU A 3 -10.21 7.72 6.14
N PRO A 4 -10.48 6.65 5.37
CA PRO A 4 -9.99 5.31 5.71
C PRO A 4 -8.45 5.27 5.70
N PRO A 5 -7.80 4.61 6.68
CA PRO A 5 -6.34 4.46 6.74
C PRO A 5 -5.72 3.90 5.46
N PHE A 6 -6.49 3.10 4.71
CA PHE A 6 -6.08 2.58 3.41
C PHE A 6 -5.80 3.67 2.36
N ILE A 7 -6.59 4.75 2.34
CA ILE A 7 -6.36 5.87 1.42
C ILE A 7 -5.06 6.58 1.79
N THR A 8 -4.86 6.87 3.07
CA THR A 8 -3.62 7.44 3.59
C THR A 8 -2.39 6.58 3.24
N ALA A 9 -2.49 5.25 3.43
CA ALA A 9 -1.43 4.31 3.08
C ALA A 9 -1.06 4.36 1.59
N ASN A 10 -2.05 4.40 0.68
CA ASN A 10 -1.78 4.52 -0.75
C ASN A 10 -1.10 5.84 -1.11
N THR A 11 -1.53 6.94 -0.49
CA THR A 11 -0.90 8.25 -0.69
C THR A 11 0.57 8.19 -0.27
N VAL A 12 0.88 7.65 0.91
CA VAL A 12 2.26 7.49 1.40
C VAL A 12 3.09 6.64 0.43
N LEU A 13 2.58 5.49 -0.01
CA LEU A 13 3.29 4.62 -0.95
C LEU A 13 3.55 5.31 -2.30
N SER A 14 2.59 6.10 -2.80
CA SER A 14 2.75 6.83 -4.05
C SER A 14 3.82 7.92 -3.95
N ILE A 15 3.90 8.62 -2.81
CA ILE A 15 4.96 9.60 -2.52
C ILE A 15 6.32 8.90 -2.50
N LEU A 16 6.41 7.76 -1.82
CA LEU A 16 7.65 6.97 -1.72
C LEU A 16 8.11 6.39 -3.06
N LEU A 17 7.27 6.37 -4.09
CA LEU A 17 7.59 5.89 -5.43
C LEU A 17 7.97 7.01 -6.41
N VAL A 18 7.93 8.28 -5.97
CA VAL A 18 8.34 9.42 -6.81
C VAL A 18 9.85 9.36 -7.10
N ASP A 19 10.22 9.55 -8.36
CA ASP A 19 11.61 9.59 -8.81
C ASP A 19 12.25 10.96 -8.50
N PRO A 20 13.49 11.03 -7.94
CA PRO A 20 14.33 9.93 -7.49
C PRO A 20 13.92 9.35 -6.13
N VAL A 21 13.64 8.05 -6.14
CA VAL A 21 13.08 7.30 -5.01
C VAL A 21 13.95 7.32 -3.76
N ASP A 22 15.27 7.46 -3.92
CA ASP A 22 16.25 7.50 -2.83
C ASP A 22 16.42 8.89 -2.19
N LYS A 23 15.70 9.91 -2.67
CA LYS A 23 15.79 11.28 -2.14
C LYS A 23 14.50 11.78 -1.50
N VAL A 24 13.47 10.94 -1.43
CA VAL A 24 12.16 11.30 -0.88
C VAL A 24 12.05 10.80 0.55
N SER A 25 11.70 11.71 1.45
CA SER A 25 11.30 11.41 2.82
C SER A 25 9.85 11.84 3.01
N CYS A 26 9.02 10.95 3.56
CA CYS A 26 7.61 11.23 3.85
C CYS A 26 7.42 11.28 5.38
N TYR A 27 6.82 12.37 5.86
CA TYR A 27 6.45 12.55 7.27
C TYR A 27 4.93 12.60 7.38
N ILE A 28 4.38 11.92 8.37
CA ILE A 28 2.94 11.83 8.60
C ILE A 28 2.65 12.41 9.97
N LEU A 29 1.71 13.34 10.02
CA LEU A 29 1.20 13.93 11.25
C LEU A 29 -0.26 13.47 11.41
N ASP A 30 -0.53 12.67 12.43
CA ASP A 30 -1.89 12.21 12.78
C ASP A 30 -2.36 12.96 14.04
N ASP A 31 -3.37 13.81 13.88
CA ASP A 31 -4.00 14.58 14.96
C ASP A 31 -4.99 13.73 15.78
N GLY A 32 -5.48 12.64 15.21
CA GLY A 32 -6.44 11.74 15.84
C GLY A 32 -5.81 10.71 16.76
N ALA A 33 -4.48 10.51 16.68
CA ALA A 33 -3.72 9.48 17.41
C ALA A 33 -4.42 8.11 17.42
N ALA A 34 -5.07 7.75 16.31
CA ALA A 34 -5.87 6.54 16.24
C ALA A 34 -4.96 5.33 16.07
N MET A 35 -5.11 4.32 16.94
CA MET A 35 -4.31 3.08 16.87
C MET A 35 -4.40 2.43 15.47
N LEU A 36 -5.58 2.46 14.87
CA LEU A 36 -5.81 1.92 13.53
C LEU A 36 -4.94 2.60 12.46
N THR A 37 -4.76 3.93 12.52
CA THR A 37 -3.89 4.65 11.60
C THR A 37 -2.43 4.24 11.80
N PHE A 38 -2.01 4.11 13.05
CA PHE A 38 -0.65 3.67 13.39
C PHE A 38 -0.35 2.25 12.88
N GLU A 39 -1.22 1.29 13.14
CA GLU A 39 -1.05 -0.10 12.67
C GLU A 39 -1.04 -0.19 11.14
N ALA A 40 -1.97 0.49 10.47
CA ALA A 40 -2.03 0.53 9.01
C ALA A 40 -0.73 1.11 8.41
N LEU A 41 -0.20 2.19 8.98
CA LEU A 41 1.04 2.81 8.52
C LEU A 41 2.29 1.98 8.86
N SER A 42 2.29 1.28 10.00
CA SER A 42 3.36 0.35 10.37
C SER A 42 3.50 -0.76 9.33
N GLU A 43 2.39 -1.42 8.96
CA GLU A 43 2.37 -2.45 7.90
C GLU A 43 2.72 -1.86 6.53
N THR A 44 2.21 -0.66 6.24
CA THR A 44 2.55 0.08 5.02
C THR A 44 4.06 0.31 4.91
N SER A 45 4.75 0.60 6.03
CA SER A 45 6.21 0.78 6.04
C SER A 45 6.97 -0.51 5.71
N VAL A 46 6.48 -1.66 6.18
CA VAL A 46 7.06 -2.98 5.87
C VAL A 46 6.85 -3.32 4.39
N PHE A 47 5.68 -3.01 3.85
CA PHE A 47 5.38 -3.18 2.43
C PHE A 47 6.23 -2.25 1.56
N ALA A 48 6.40 -0.99 1.95
CA ALA A 48 7.19 0.01 1.22
C ALA A 48 8.63 -0.48 1.00
N LYS A 49 9.26 -1.14 1.98
CA LYS A 49 10.62 -1.72 1.85
C LYS A 49 10.74 -2.72 0.69
N LYS A 50 9.65 -3.36 0.28
CA LYS A 50 9.61 -4.31 -0.85
C LYS A 50 9.14 -3.63 -2.13
N LEU A 51 8.14 -2.77 -2.03
CA LEU A 51 7.55 -2.05 -3.16
C LEU A 51 8.52 -1.04 -3.79
N VAL A 52 9.25 -0.27 -2.98
CA VAL A 52 10.16 0.77 -3.46
C VAL A 52 11.26 0.20 -4.37
N PRO A 53 12.01 -0.85 -3.98
CA PRO A 53 12.97 -1.49 -4.88
C PRO A 53 12.32 -2.09 -6.14
N PHE A 54 11.10 -2.64 -6.02
CA PHE A 54 10.35 -3.17 -7.15
C PHE A 54 9.96 -2.07 -8.15
N GLY A 55 9.45 -0.93 -7.66
CA GLY A 55 9.08 0.23 -8.46
C GLY A 55 10.29 0.80 -9.20
N LYS A 56 11.43 0.95 -8.51
CA LYS A 56 12.69 1.40 -9.12
C LYS A 56 13.20 0.43 -10.20
N LYS A 57 13.11 -0.88 -9.96
CA LYS A 57 13.60 -1.92 -10.87
C LYS A 57 12.77 -2.05 -12.15
N PHE A 58 11.45 -1.89 -12.06
CA PHE A 58 10.54 -2.16 -13.16
C PHE A 58 9.84 -0.92 -13.75
N ILE A 59 10.10 0.26 -13.20
CA ILE A 59 9.54 1.56 -13.61
C ILE A 59 8.02 1.42 -13.77
N ILE A 60 7.34 1.32 -12.63
CA ILE A 60 5.91 1.02 -12.58
C ILE A 60 5.08 2.29 -12.73
N GLU A 61 4.03 2.24 -13.55
CA GLU A 61 3.11 3.35 -13.76
C GLU A 61 1.66 2.84 -13.82
N PRO A 62 0.70 3.41 -13.06
CA PRO A 62 0.87 4.55 -12.14
C PRO A 62 1.61 4.16 -10.84
N HIS A 63 2.22 5.16 -10.17
CA HIS A 63 2.87 4.96 -8.86
C HIS A 63 1.92 4.56 -7.71
N VAL A 64 0.60 4.64 -7.91
CA VAL A 64 -0.37 4.17 -6.91
C VAL A 64 -0.50 2.64 -7.00
N PRO A 65 -0.11 1.87 -5.95
CA PRO A 65 0.04 0.42 -6.06
C PRO A 65 -1.26 -0.32 -6.32
N VAL A 66 -2.37 0.11 -5.70
CA VAL A 66 -3.68 -0.50 -5.94
C VAL A 66 -4.11 -0.33 -7.40
N TRP A 67 -3.85 0.82 -8.01
CA TRP A 67 -4.18 1.06 -9.41
C TRP A 67 -3.27 0.25 -10.34
N TYR A 68 -1.97 0.23 -10.08
CA TYR A 68 -1.02 -0.55 -10.88
C TYR A 68 -1.31 -2.07 -10.85
N LEU A 69 -1.66 -2.61 -9.68
CA LEU A 69 -1.88 -4.05 -9.51
C LEU A 69 -3.28 -4.53 -9.95
N ASP A 70 -4.24 -3.60 -10.07
CA ASP A 70 -5.61 -3.86 -10.53
C ASP A 70 -5.85 -3.52 -12.02
N GLN A 71 -4.84 -3.02 -12.71
CA GLN A 71 -4.89 -2.80 -14.16
C GLN A 71 -5.34 -4.06 -14.92
N LYS A 72 -6.44 -3.92 -15.68
CA LYS A 72 -6.99 -4.95 -16.59
C LYS A 72 -6.36 -4.93 -17.99
N ILE A 73 -5.28 -4.16 -18.17
CA ILE A 73 -4.50 -4.08 -19.40
C ILE A 73 -3.38 -5.14 -19.41
N ASP A 74 -2.78 -5.37 -20.57
CA ASP A 74 -1.59 -6.23 -20.67
C ASP A 74 -0.38 -5.58 -19.98
N TYR A 75 -0.19 -5.94 -18.72
CA TYR A 75 0.93 -5.50 -17.89
C TYR A 75 2.25 -6.22 -18.19
N LEU A 76 2.27 -7.19 -19.13
CA LEU A 76 3.50 -7.84 -19.59
C LEU A 76 4.13 -7.10 -20.78
N LYS A 77 3.38 -6.19 -21.40
CA LYS A 77 3.87 -5.38 -22.51
C LYS A 77 5.16 -4.67 -22.12
N ASP A 78 6.19 -4.85 -22.95
CA ASP A 78 7.53 -4.26 -22.80
C ASP A 78 8.30 -4.69 -21.52
N LYS A 79 7.82 -5.71 -20.79
CA LYS A 79 8.50 -6.26 -19.61
C LYS A 79 9.34 -7.49 -19.98
N VAL A 80 10.62 -7.27 -20.26
CA VAL A 80 11.57 -8.33 -20.68
C VAL A 80 12.26 -9.06 -19.52
N HIS A 81 12.14 -8.54 -18.29
CA HIS A 81 12.87 -9.10 -17.15
C HIS A 81 12.28 -10.45 -16.69
N PRO A 82 13.06 -11.54 -16.63
CA PRO A 82 12.53 -12.89 -16.43
C PRO A 82 11.79 -13.07 -15.09
N ASN A 83 12.23 -12.37 -14.03
CA ASN A 83 11.58 -12.45 -12.72
C ASN A 83 10.35 -11.55 -12.56
N PHE A 84 9.99 -10.72 -13.55
CA PHE A 84 8.92 -9.72 -13.41
C PHE A 84 7.59 -10.35 -12.98
N VAL A 85 7.17 -11.43 -13.63
CA VAL A 85 5.89 -12.10 -13.32
C VAL A 85 5.85 -12.59 -11.88
N ARG A 86 6.93 -13.22 -11.41
CA ARG A 86 7.02 -13.75 -10.04
C ARG A 86 7.01 -12.62 -9.02
N GLU A 87 7.82 -11.58 -9.24
CA GLU A 87 7.92 -10.44 -8.32
C GLU A 87 6.61 -9.63 -8.29
N ARG A 88 5.96 -9.37 -9.43
CA ARG A 88 4.66 -8.70 -9.50
C ARG A 88 3.57 -9.48 -8.76
N ARG A 89 3.52 -10.81 -8.92
CA ARG A 89 2.57 -11.66 -8.17
C ARG A 89 2.80 -11.57 -6.67
N ALA A 90 4.05 -11.61 -6.22
CA ALA A 90 4.38 -11.44 -4.80
C ALA A 90 3.92 -10.06 -4.28
N MET A 91 4.12 -8.98 -5.05
CA MET A 91 3.62 -7.65 -4.69
C MET A 91 2.10 -7.61 -4.59
N LYS A 92 1.38 -8.27 -5.50
CA LYS A 92 -0.08 -8.35 -5.44
C LYS A 92 -0.58 -9.06 -4.19
N VAL A 93 0.04 -10.18 -3.82
CA VAL A 93 -0.31 -10.93 -2.59
C VAL A 93 -0.03 -10.08 -1.34
N LEU A 94 1.12 -9.40 -1.30
CA LEU A 94 1.48 -8.54 -0.17
C LEU A 94 0.51 -7.35 -0.03
N LEU A 95 0.10 -6.72 -1.13
CA LEU A 95 -0.89 -5.65 -1.08
C LEU A 95 -2.23 -6.14 -0.53
N VAL A 96 -2.68 -7.33 -0.93
CA VAL A 96 -3.92 -7.93 -0.39
C VAL A 96 -3.80 -8.13 1.12
N VAL A 97 -2.66 -8.58 1.64
CA VAL A 97 -2.45 -8.73 3.09
C VAL A 97 -2.57 -7.39 3.83
N VAL A 98 -1.96 -6.33 3.29
CA VAL A 98 -2.06 -4.96 3.88
C VAL A 98 -3.52 -4.46 3.89
N VAL A 99 -4.27 -4.74 2.81
CA VAL A 99 -5.69 -4.37 2.71
C VAL A 99 -6.57 -5.19 3.66
N GLN A 100 -6.32 -6.50 3.76
CA GLN A 100 -7.13 -7.42 4.55
C GLN A 100 -7.00 -7.14 6.05
N ILE A 101 -5.82 -6.75 6.53
CA ILE A 101 -5.62 -6.38 7.94
C ILE A 101 -6.48 -5.15 8.28
N SER A 102 -6.50 -4.15 7.41
CA SER A 102 -7.36 -2.96 7.60
C SER A 102 -8.85 -3.33 7.66
N PHE A 103 -9.27 -4.34 6.88
CA PHE A 103 -10.66 -4.80 6.83
C PHE A 103 -11.05 -5.66 8.05
N ILE A 104 -10.19 -6.60 8.45
CA ILE A 104 -10.39 -7.45 9.64
C ILE A 104 -10.44 -6.60 10.91
N TRP A 105 -9.60 -5.56 11.01
CA TRP A 105 -9.62 -4.66 12.16
C TRP A 105 -10.90 -3.83 12.21
N LEU A 106 -11.37 -3.35 11.05
CA LEU A 106 -12.66 -2.67 10.89
C LEU A 106 -13.81 -3.56 11.34
N GLU A 107 -13.86 -4.82 10.90
CA GLU A 107 -14.89 -5.76 11.32
C GLU A 107 -14.84 -6.00 12.84
N ASN A 108 -13.67 -6.29 13.40
CA ASN A 108 -13.52 -6.59 14.83
C ASN A 108 -13.91 -5.40 15.73
N ASN A 109 -13.53 -4.18 15.35
CA ASN A 109 -13.81 -2.99 16.17
C ASN A 109 -15.16 -2.33 15.85
N PHE A 110 -15.77 -2.65 14.70
CA PHE A 110 -17.15 -2.26 14.40
C PHE A 110 -18.14 -2.95 15.36
N TRP A 111 -17.93 -4.23 15.65
CA TRP A 111 -18.74 -4.96 16.64
C TRP A 111 -18.55 -4.44 18.07
N ASP A 112 -17.32 -4.05 18.43
CA ASP A 112 -17.05 -3.46 19.76
C ASP A 112 -17.67 -2.07 19.97
N HIS A 113 -17.95 -1.33 18.89
CA HIS A 113 -18.63 -0.05 18.96
C HIS A 113 -20.16 -0.18 18.96
N LEU A 114 -20.69 -1.24 18.32
CA LEU A 114 -22.11 -1.59 18.38
C LEU A 114 -22.51 -2.29 19.67
N SER A 115 -21.61 -3.03 20.33
CA SER A 115 -21.90 -3.70 21.61
C SER A 115 -21.93 -2.77 22.82
N LYS A 116 -21.45 -1.53 22.66
CA LYS A 116 -21.39 -0.50 23.71
C LYS A 116 -22.50 0.56 23.61
N ASN A 117 -23.45 0.39 22.69
CA ASN A 117 -24.69 1.18 22.59
C ASN A 117 -25.90 0.24 22.66
#